data_AF-A0A381S834-F1
#
_entry.id   AF-A0A381S834-F1
#
_cell.length_a   1.000
_cell.length_b   1.000
_cell.length_c   1.000
_cell.angle_alpha   90.00
_cell.angle_beta   90.00
_cell.angle_gamma   90.00
#
_symmetry.space_group_name_H-M   'P 1'
#
loop_
_entity.id
_entity.type
_entity.pdbx_description
1 polymer ?
#
loop_
_entity_poly.entity_id
_entity_poly.type
_entity_poly.pdbx_seq_one_letter_code
_entity_poly.pdbx_strand_id
1 'polypeptide(L)' 'MPAQVGDVAPEFKLPSADGDISLSAYKGKKIVVLSFHVFDFTAG' A
#
# COMPACT_ATOMS: atom_id res chain seq x y z
N MET A 1 -11.46 -11.07 -1.67
CA MET A 1 -11.34 -11.61 -0.29
C MET A 1 -10.46 -10.65 0.49
N PRO A 2 -10.74 -10.37 1.77
CA PRO A 2 -9.86 -9.54 2.59
C PRO A 2 -8.49 -10.20 2.72
N ALA A 3 -7.42 -9.40 2.80
CA ALA A 3 -6.07 -9.92 3.03
C ALA A 3 -6.00 -10.60 4.41
N GLN A 4 -5.40 -11.79 4.49
CA GLN A 4 -5.21 -12.52 5.74
C GLN A 4 -3.74 -12.60 6.13
N VAL A 5 -3.47 -12.84 7.42
CA VAL A 5 -2.11 -13.03 7.91
C VAL A 5 -1.52 -14.29 7.29
N GLY A 6 -0.31 -14.17 6.73
CA GLY A 6 0.39 -15.26 6.04
C GLY A 6 0.16 -15.28 4.53
N ASP A 7 -0.85 -14.57 4.03
CA ASP A 7 -1.04 -14.40 2.60
C ASP A 7 0.06 -13.53 2.00
N VAL A 8 0.39 -13.82 0.75
CA VAL A 8 1.14 -12.86 -0.07
C VAL A 8 0.26 -11.61 -0.23
N ALA A 9 0.81 -10.45 0.08
CA ALA A 9 0.09 -9.19 -0.08
C ALA A 9 -0.40 -9.02 -1.52
N PRO A 10 -1.67 -8.60 -1.72
CA PRO A 10 -2.24 -8.46 -3.05
C PRO A 10 -1.55 -7.35 -3.83
N GLU A 11 -1.30 -7.60 -5.11
CA GLU A 11 -0.66 -6.59 -5.95
C GLU A 11 -1.60 -5.42 -6.26
N PHE A 12 -1.05 -4.22 -6.33
CA PHE A 12 -1.72 -3.03 -6.81
C PHE A 12 -0.79 -2.18 -7.67
N LYS A 13 -1.41 -1.40 -8.56
CA LYS A 13 -0.78 -0.26 -9.20
C LYS A 13 -1.76 0.92 -9.12
N LEU A 14 -1.35 1.99 -8.45
CA LEU A 14 -2.21 3.14 -8.16
C LEU A 14 -1.53 4.44 -8.58
N PRO A 15 -2.29 5.47 -8.98
CA PRO A 15 -1.74 6.81 -9.18
C PRO A 15 -1.30 7.40 -7.84
N SER A 16 -0.20 8.16 -7.84
CA SER A 16 0.27 8.95 -6.69
C SER A 16 0.75 10.32 -7.14
N ALA A 17 1.08 11.20 -6.19
CA ALA A 17 1.56 12.56 -6.48
C ALA A 17 2.86 12.58 -7.31
N ASP A 18 3.71 11.57 -7.14
CA ASP A 18 5.01 11.45 -7.81
C ASP A 18 4.98 10.50 -9.03
N GLY A 19 3.78 10.09 -9.46
CA GLY A 19 3.55 9.14 -10.55
C GLY A 19 2.96 7.80 -10.07
N ASP A 20 2.80 6.85 -10.97
CA ASP A 20 2.24 5.54 -10.62
C ASP A 20 3.13 4.77 -9.64
N ILE A 21 2.53 4.16 -8.63
CA ILE A 21 3.19 3.32 -7.62
C ILE A 21 2.66 1.89 -7.67
N SER A 22 3.53 0.89 -7.50
CA SER A 22 3.14 -0.52 -7.36
C SER A 22 3.72 -1.16 -6.10
N LEU A 23 3.02 -2.14 -5.52
CA LEU A 23 3.54 -2.85 -4.34
C LEU A 23 4.76 -3.69 -4.72
N SER A 24 4.80 -4.23 -5.93
CA SER A 24 5.96 -4.95 -6.47
C SER A 24 7.27 -4.17 -6.43
N ALA A 25 7.24 -2.83 -6.50
CA ALA A 25 8.43 -1.98 -6.39
C ALA A 25 9.14 -2.10 -5.02
N TYR A 26 8.43 -2.60 -3.99
CA TYR A 26 8.95 -2.78 -2.63
C TYR A 26 9.34 -4.22 -2.30
N LYS A 27 9.29 -5.16 -3.26
CA LYS A 27 9.76 -6.53 -3.04
C LYS A 27 11.23 -6.56 -2.62
N GLY A 28 11.55 -7.40 -1.63
CA GLY A 28 12.89 -7.50 -1.05
C GLY A 28 13.21 -6.47 0.04
N LYS A 29 12.34 -5.46 0.26
CA LYS A 29 12.41 -4.64 1.47
C LYS A 29 11.97 -5.49 2.67
N LYS A 30 12.71 -5.40 3.78
CA LYS A 30 12.53 -6.28 4.96
C LYS A 30 11.16 -6.11 5.62
N ILE A 31 10.69 -4.88 5.76
CA ILE A 31 9.39 -4.52 6.34
C ILE A 31 8.80 -3.38 5.51
N VAL A 32 7.54 -3.52 5.13
CA VAL A 32 6.77 -2.53 4.38
C VAL A 32 5.44 -2.36 5.11
N VAL A 33 5.02 -1.12 5.35
CA VAL A 33 3.75 -0.79 6.03
C VAL A 33 2.90 0.03 5.07
N LEU A 34 1.64 -0.39 4.89
CA LEU A 34 0.65 0.40 4.16
C LEU A 34 -0.22 1.14 5.17
N SER A 35 -0.29 2.47 5.03
CA SER A 35 -1.13 3.33 5.87
C SER A 35 -2.24 3.91 5.00
N PHE A 36 -3.48 3.80 5.47
CA PHE A 36 -4.65 4.34 4.79
C PHE A 36 -5.34 5.32 5.74
N HIS A 37 -5.76 6.46 5.21
CA HIS A 37 -6.55 7.46 5.91
C HIS A 37 -7.79 7.82 5.08
N VAL A 38 -8.81 8.37 5.73
CA VAL A 38 -10.12 8.57 5.08
C VAL A 38 -10.05 9.67 4.03
N PHE A 39 -9.57 10.86 4.41
CA PHE A 39 -9.36 12.01 3.54
C PHE A 39 -8.23 12.90 4.07
N ASP A 40 -7.60 13.64 3.17
CA ASP A 40 -6.64 14.67 3.52
C ASP A 40 -7.29 15.78 4.36
N PHE A 41 -6.50 16.43 5.22
CA PHE A 41 -6.92 17.53 6.10
C PHE A 41 -8.08 17.18 7.06
N THR A 42 -8.13 15.94 7.53
CA THR A 42 -9.01 15.50 8.62
C THR A 42 -8.26 15.48 9.96
N ALA A 43 -8.97 15.72 11.07
CA ALA A 43 -8.36 15.82 12.40
C ALA A 43 -7.84 14.47 12.97
N GLY A 44 -8.14 13.35 12.29
CA GLY A 44 -7.89 11.99 12.79
C GLY A 44 -9.11 11.41 13.48
#